data_AF-A0A2V7QI43-F1
#
_entry.id   AF-A0A2V7QI43-F1
#
_cell.length_a   1.000
_cell.length_b   1.000
_cell.length_c   1.000
_cell.angle_alpha   90.00
_cell.angle_beta   90.00
_cell.angle_gamma   90.00
#
_symmetry.space_group_name_H-M   'P 1'
#
loop_
_entity.id
_entity.type
_entity.pdbx_description
1 polymer ?
#
loop_
_entity_poly.entity_id
_entity_poly.type
_entity_poly.pdbx_seq_one_letter_code
_entity_poly.pdbx_strand_id
1 'polypeptide(L)'
;MRRAARVGRWCGIIAFGLLAAPVRPCDAQTGSDTAVTVYGFLQAGDSGRWSLLLPQPVTAAGRRIGVLAAADAGARWQRMDGRFVEATGRVTLSSAVPGGAGIAIERLRELEPPGTRRTTVQLSSSQLAVVTLAAIPNRFAWRADDGQPTGVQPLLMYTVYNHGQTQLDFMLPTNDVVCVRVQREKDRGGGGDTGGWHTSLPASTGNRERIVIRLGGLFRRFIPIPPDAAPLAGRYVANVTLCGVADYQVETPFEVVTP
;
A
#
# COMPACT_ATOMS: atom_id res chain seq x y z
N MET A 1 34.99 40.71 -21.91
CA MET A 1 34.66 42.02 -22.52
C MET A 1 34.86 41.92 -24.03
N ARG A 2 34.00 42.58 -24.82
CA ARG A 2 33.91 42.64 -26.30
C ARG A 2 33.06 41.56 -26.97
N ARG A 3 31.84 41.99 -27.31
CA ARG A 3 30.91 41.41 -28.29
C ARG A 3 31.36 41.75 -29.72
N ALA A 4 30.76 41.00 -30.64
CA ALA A 4 30.27 41.41 -31.96
C ALA A 4 31.13 41.08 -33.19
N ALA A 5 30.73 40.00 -33.85
CA ALA A 5 30.62 39.85 -35.30
C ALA A 5 29.43 38.87 -35.49
N ARG A 6 28.45 39.04 -36.39
CA ARG A 6 28.51 39.38 -37.80
C ARG A 6 27.13 39.78 -38.35
N VAL A 7 27.19 40.71 -39.30
CA VAL A 7 26.50 40.73 -40.62
C VAL A 7 24.98 40.87 -40.65
N GLY A 8 24.55 42.04 -41.13
CA GLY A 8 23.24 42.27 -41.72
C GLY A 8 23.22 42.01 -43.23
N ARG A 9 22.00 41.76 -43.75
CA ARG A 9 21.59 41.88 -45.16
C ARG A 9 20.05 41.83 -45.19
N TRP A 10 19.36 42.98 -45.19
CA TRP A 10 18.67 43.61 -46.34
C TRP A 10 17.80 42.69 -47.22
N CYS A 11 16.47 42.81 -47.12
CA CYS A 11 15.58 43.42 -48.13
C CYS A 11 14.11 43.05 -47.86
N GLY A 12 13.19 44.00 -48.00
CA GLY A 12 11.76 43.72 -48.17
C GLY A 12 10.87 44.35 -47.10
N ILE A 13 10.58 45.65 -47.27
CA ILE A 13 9.43 46.30 -46.66
C ILE A 13 8.18 45.79 -47.40
N ILE A 14 7.34 45.03 -46.72
CA ILE A 14 5.90 44.97 -47.01
C ILE A 14 5.21 45.34 -45.70
N ALA A 15 4.59 46.51 -45.71
CA ALA A 15 3.78 47.00 -44.61
C ALA A 15 2.51 46.13 -44.52
N PHE A 16 2.40 45.35 -43.46
CA PHE A 16 1.14 44.81 -42.97
C PHE A 16 1.03 45.20 -41.50
N GLY A 17 0.16 46.18 -41.22
CA GLY A 17 -0.18 46.57 -39.85
C GLY A 17 -0.96 45.46 -39.18
N LEU A 18 -0.25 44.59 -38.46
CA LEU A 18 -0.84 43.64 -37.51
C LEU A 18 -0.51 44.14 -36.11
N LEU A 19 -1.55 44.44 -35.34
CA LEU A 19 -1.51 44.69 -33.91
C LEU A 19 -0.89 43.47 -33.21
N ALA A 20 0.42 43.49 -32.99
CA ALA A 20 1.11 42.50 -32.18
C ALA A 20 0.85 42.83 -30.70
N ALA A 21 -0.22 42.25 -30.15
CA ALA A 21 -0.38 42.15 -28.70
C ALA A 21 0.87 41.47 -28.11
N PRO A 22 1.44 41.95 -27.01
CA PRO A 22 2.51 41.23 -26.34
C PRO A 22 1.92 39.92 -25.81
N VAL A 23 2.23 38.81 -26.48
CA VAL A 23 2.04 37.47 -25.92
C VAL A 23 2.99 37.41 -24.74
N ARG A 24 2.44 37.64 -23.55
CA ARG A 24 3.15 37.32 -22.31
C ARG A 24 3.56 35.85 -22.41
N PRO A 25 4.83 35.49 -22.18
CA PRO A 25 5.18 34.10 -22.02
C PRO A 25 4.29 33.56 -20.90
N CYS A 26 3.46 32.56 -21.22
CA CYS A 26 2.77 31.78 -20.21
C CYS A 26 3.83 31.29 -19.23
N ASP A 27 3.60 31.53 -17.95
CA ASP A 27 4.42 30.95 -16.89
C ASP A 27 4.64 29.47 -17.20
N ALA A 28 5.90 29.06 -17.22
CA ALA A 28 6.28 27.67 -17.33
C ALA A 28 5.44 26.90 -16.31
N GLN A 29 4.58 26.01 -16.82
CA GLN A 29 3.59 25.28 -16.06
C GLN A 29 4.25 24.66 -14.84
N THR A 30 4.07 25.30 -13.68
CA THR A 30 4.55 24.84 -12.39
C THR A 30 4.07 23.40 -12.25
N GLY A 31 5.01 22.47 -12.07
CA GLY A 31 4.73 21.02 -12.12
C GLY A 31 3.45 20.68 -11.38
N SER A 32 2.57 19.90 -12.03
CA SER A 32 1.17 19.69 -11.64
C SER A 32 1.00 19.46 -10.14
N ASP A 33 0.71 20.54 -9.40
CA ASP A 33 0.48 20.51 -7.97
C ASP A 33 -0.94 19.99 -7.74
N THR A 34 -1.07 18.68 -7.52
CA THR A 34 -2.37 18.04 -7.31
C THR A 34 -2.53 17.73 -5.83
N ALA A 35 -3.49 18.40 -5.18
CA ALA A 35 -3.93 18.03 -3.85
C ALA A 35 -4.65 16.69 -3.91
N VAL A 36 -4.20 15.72 -3.12
CA VAL A 36 -4.74 14.36 -3.08
C VAL A 36 -4.95 13.91 -1.64
N THR A 37 -5.90 12.99 -1.47
CA THR A 37 -5.99 12.15 -0.27
C THR A 37 -5.71 10.73 -0.70
N VAL A 38 -4.75 10.09 -0.03
CA VAL A 38 -4.27 8.75 -0.36
C VAL A 38 -4.27 7.87 0.88
N TYR A 39 -4.40 6.56 0.66
CA TYR A 39 -4.40 5.56 1.73
C TYR A 39 -3.28 4.57 1.49
N GLY A 40 -2.50 4.29 2.53
CA GLY A 40 -1.33 3.44 2.38
C GLY A 40 -0.58 3.17 3.68
N PHE A 41 0.63 2.66 3.55
CA PHE A 41 1.51 2.37 4.67
C PHE A 41 2.69 3.31 4.68
N LEU A 42 2.86 4.04 5.77
CA LEU A 42 4.06 4.84 5.97
C LEU A 42 5.21 3.91 6.38
N GLN A 43 6.32 3.96 5.67
CA GLN A 43 7.48 3.09 5.93
C GLN A 43 8.77 3.90 5.95
N ALA A 44 9.65 3.58 6.89
CA ALA A 44 11.03 4.03 6.81
C ALA A 44 11.78 3.20 5.74
N GLY A 45 12.34 3.85 4.73
CA GLY A 45 13.22 3.21 3.75
C GLY A 45 14.65 3.07 4.27
N ASP A 46 15.43 2.17 3.67
CA ASP A 46 16.81 1.86 4.09
C ASP A 46 17.75 3.07 4.09
N SER A 47 17.45 4.09 3.29
CA SER A 47 18.19 5.36 3.23
C SER A 47 17.81 6.36 4.34
N GLY A 48 16.99 5.95 5.31
CA GLY A 48 16.41 6.85 6.32
C GLY A 48 15.31 7.77 5.78
N ARG A 49 14.99 7.67 4.49
CA ARG A 49 13.91 8.43 3.84
C ARG A 49 12.60 7.68 3.97
N TRP A 50 11.54 8.43 4.25
CA TRP A 50 10.22 7.88 4.39
C TRP A 50 9.51 7.74 3.06
N SER A 51 8.69 6.71 2.96
CA SER A 51 7.83 6.45 1.82
C SER A 51 6.42 6.11 2.27
N LEU A 52 5.46 6.39 1.40
CA LEU A 52 4.09 5.95 1.53
C LEU A 52 3.83 4.92 0.43
N LEU A 53 3.73 3.65 0.82
CA LEU A 53 3.37 2.55 -0.07
C LEU A 53 1.86 2.51 -0.22
N LEU A 54 1.37 2.52 -1.47
CA LEU A 54 -0.03 2.60 -1.83
C LEU A 54 -0.51 1.26 -2.40
N PRO A 55 -1.24 0.45 -1.63
CA PRO A 55 -1.87 -0.78 -2.14
C PRO A 55 -2.80 -0.51 -3.33
N GLN A 56 -3.41 0.67 -3.36
CA GLN A 56 -4.14 1.19 -4.51
C GLN A 56 -3.42 2.41 -5.07
N PRO A 57 -2.79 2.31 -6.25
CA PRO A 57 -2.08 3.43 -6.86
C PRO A 57 -2.99 4.62 -7.10
N VAL A 58 -2.39 5.82 -7.05
CA VAL A 58 -3.04 7.05 -7.50
C VAL A 58 -2.55 7.47 -8.86
N THR A 59 -3.40 8.17 -9.61
CA THR A 59 -3.04 8.74 -10.90
C THR A 59 -2.71 10.23 -10.74
N ALA A 60 -1.50 10.63 -11.13
CA ALA A 60 -1.10 12.03 -11.21
C ALA A 60 -0.38 12.29 -12.55
N ALA A 61 -0.80 13.34 -13.28
CA ALA A 61 -0.36 13.66 -14.64
C ALA A 61 -0.30 12.43 -15.58
N GLY A 62 -1.34 11.59 -15.56
CA GLY A 62 -1.44 10.39 -16.40
C GLY A 62 -0.54 9.22 -15.99
N ARG A 63 0.18 9.33 -14.86
CA ARG A 63 1.04 8.26 -14.33
C ARG A 63 0.41 7.61 -13.11
N ARG A 64 0.40 6.27 -13.08
CA ARG A 64 0.01 5.48 -11.89
C ARG A 64 1.19 5.40 -10.93
N ILE A 65 0.97 5.75 -9.67
CA ILE A 65 1.99 5.87 -8.63
C ILE A 65 1.61 4.96 -7.47
N GLY A 66 2.41 3.92 -7.24
CA GLY A 66 2.22 2.98 -6.12
C GLY A 66 3.08 3.30 -4.89
N VAL A 67 4.03 4.22 -5.00
CA VAL A 67 4.90 4.64 -3.89
C VAL A 67 5.15 6.14 -4.00
N LEU A 68 4.96 6.86 -2.90
CA LEU A 68 5.25 8.29 -2.79
C LEU A 68 6.38 8.51 -1.78
N ALA A 69 7.44 9.21 -2.18
CA ALA A 69 8.45 9.66 -1.24
C ALA A 69 7.87 10.75 -0.34
N ALA A 70 8.03 10.63 0.98
CA ALA A 70 7.49 11.58 1.94
C ALA A 70 8.65 12.36 2.59
N ALA A 71 8.51 13.69 2.70
CA ALA A 71 9.54 14.54 3.29
C ALA A 71 9.61 14.36 4.81
N ASP A 72 10.79 14.08 5.37
CA ASP A 72 10.98 13.71 6.78
C ASP A 72 10.26 14.65 7.77
N ALA A 73 9.36 14.10 8.58
CA ALA A 73 8.69 14.81 9.68
C ALA A 73 9.27 14.47 11.06
N GLY A 74 10.48 13.90 11.10
CA GLY A 74 11.23 13.59 12.32
C GLY A 74 10.55 12.53 13.20
N ALA A 75 10.64 12.71 14.52
CA ALA A 75 10.20 11.73 15.51
C ALA A 75 8.69 11.37 15.44
N ARG A 76 7.86 12.23 14.83
CA ARG A 76 6.42 11.93 14.64
C ARG A 76 6.22 10.68 13.79
N TRP A 77 7.03 10.49 12.74
CA TRP A 77 6.84 9.41 11.79
C TRP A 77 7.35 8.06 12.29
N GLN A 78 8.31 8.06 13.21
CA GLN A 78 8.81 6.82 13.84
C GLN A 78 7.70 5.99 14.48
N ARG A 79 6.72 6.63 15.13
CA ARG A 79 5.56 5.93 15.74
C ARG A 79 4.53 5.45 14.72
N MET A 80 4.60 5.97 13.50
CA MET A 80 3.70 5.69 12.38
C MET A 80 4.27 4.64 11.42
N ASP A 81 5.48 4.15 11.66
CA ASP A 81 6.12 3.15 10.81
C ASP A 81 5.28 1.87 10.70
N GLY A 82 5.11 1.41 9.47
CA GLY A 82 4.28 0.27 9.08
C GLY A 82 2.79 0.45 9.38
N ARG A 83 2.30 1.64 9.74
CA ARG A 83 0.88 1.89 10.06
C ARG A 83 0.09 2.25 8.82
N PHE A 84 -1.17 1.82 8.79
CA PHE A 84 -2.10 2.23 7.74
C PHE A 84 -2.57 3.66 8.02
N VAL A 85 -2.45 4.51 7.02
CA VAL A 85 -2.66 5.94 7.16
C VAL A 85 -3.49 6.50 6.02
N GLU A 86 -4.27 7.51 6.33
CA GLU A 86 -4.77 8.50 5.38
C GLU A 86 -3.79 9.67 5.38
N ALA A 87 -3.25 9.99 4.21
CA ALA A 87 -2.40 11.14 3.99
C ALA A 87 -3.07 12.10 3.01
N THR A 88 -3.24 13.36 3.43
CA THR A 88 -3.66 14.44 2.54
C THR A 88 -2.47 15.36 2.30
N GLY A 89 -2.24 15.69 1.05
CA GLY A 89 -1.11 16.54 0.68
C GLY A 89 -1.01 16.76 -0.82
N ARG A 90 0.13 17.32 -1.22
CA ARG A 90 0.41 17.68 -2.60
C ARG A 90 1.39 16.70 -3.24
N VAL A 91 0.99 16.09 -4.34
CA VAL A 91 1.87 15.18 -5.10
C VAL A 91 2.71 15.99 -6.07
N THR A 92 4.03 15.76 -6.04
CA THR A 92 4.98 16.31 -7.00
C THR A 92 5.62 15.17 -7.78
N LEU A 93 5.69 15.32 -9.09
CA LEU A 93 6.37 14.36 -9.94
C LEU A 93 7.85 14.72 -10.02
N SER A 94 8.71 13.75 -9.75
CA SER A 94 10.14 13.93 -10.00
C SER A 94 10.44 13.57 -11.46
N SER A 95 11.05 14.50 -12.19
CA SER A 95 11.63 14.21 -13.51
C SER A 95 12.97 13.50 -13.39
N ALA A 96 13.63 13.58 -12.23
CA ALA A 96 14.95 13.00 -11.99
C ALA A 96 14.93 11.48 -11.74
N VAL A 97 13.77 10.92 -11.41
CA VAL A 97 13.59 9.48 -11.19
C VAL A 97 12.39 9.01 -12.03
N PRO A 98 12.60 8.17 -13.06
CA PRO A 98 11.49 7.53 -13.77
C PRO A 98 10.61 6.76 -12.77
N GLY A 99 9.30 7.02 -12.77
CA GLY A 99 8.39 6.45 -11.77
C GLY A 99 8.38 7.18 -10.42
N GLY A 100 9.35 8.04 -10.13
CA GLY A 100 9.46 8.77 -8.87
C GLY A 100 8.42 9.87 -8.71
N ALA A 101 7.75 9.86 -7.56
CA ALA A 101 6.84 10.90 -7.13
C ALA A 101 7.01 11.14 -5.62
N GLY A 102 6.86 12.38 -5.19
CA GLY A 102 6.88 12.79 -3.80
C GLY A 102 5.51 13.28 -3.34
N ILE A 103 5.28 13.27 -2.04
CA ILE A 103 4.12 13.90 -1.41
C ILE A 103 4.58 14.83 -0.28
N ALA A 104 4.15 16.08 -0.37
CA ALA A 104 4.22 17.02 0.74
C ALA A 104 2.97 16.79 1.61
N ILE A 105 3.12 16.00 2.68
CA ILE A 105 2.01 15.60 3.56
C ILE A 105 1.64 16.78 4.46
N GLU A 106 0.41 17.26 4.32
CA GLU A 106 -0.15 18.34 5.16
C GLU A 106 -0.88 17.75 6.37
N ARG A 107 -1.62 16.66 6.15
CA ARG A 107 -2.34 15.94 7.20
C ARG A 107 -2.07 14.45 7.09
N LEU A 108 -1.84 13.82 8.24
CA LEU A 108 -1.59 12.40 8.36
C LEU A 108 -2.37 11.86 9.55
N ARG A 109 -3.18 10.84 9.30
CA ARG A 109 -4.02 10.19 10.31
C ARG A 109 -3.83 8.68 10.24
N GLU A 110 -3.53 8.05 11.38
CA GLU A 110 -3.61 6.58 11.49
C GLU A 110 -5.06 6.15 11.36
N LEU A 111 -5.29 5.09 10.59
CA LEU A 111 -6.60 4.47 10.42
C LEU A 111 -6.51 2.97 10.63
N GLU A 112 -7.58 2.39 11.16
CA GLU A 112 -7.82 0.97 11.03
C GLU A 112 -8.27 0.70 9.57
N PRO A 113 -7.65 -0.25 8.86
CA PRO A 113 -8.04 -0.51 7.48
C PRO A 113 -9.52 -0.89 7.34
N PRO A 114 -10.20 -0.45 6.27
CA PRO A 114 -11.60 -0.81 6.05
C PRO A 114 -11.82 -2.32 6.00
N GLY A 115 -12.88 -2.79 6.67
CA GLY A 115 -13.23 -4.21 6.71
C GLY A 115 -12.38 -5.05 7.66
N THR A 116 -11.53 -4.44 8.51
CA THR A 116 -10.75 -5.19 9.52
C THR A 116 -11.66 -6.05 10.39
N ARG A 117 -11.33 -7.33 10.48
CA ARG A 117 -11.96 -8.30 11.38
C ARG A 117 -11.06 -8.54 12.58
N ARG A 118 -11.68 -8.81 13.73
CA ARG A 118 -11.01 -8.96 15.01
C ARG A 118 -11.56 -10.17 15.75
N THR A 119 -10.64 -10.95 16.31
CA THR A 119 -10.94 -12.05 17.23
C THR A 119 -10.08 -11.88 18.47
N THR A 120 -10.67 -12.14 19.64
CA THR A 120 -9.95 -12.19 20.91
C THR A 120 -9.65 -13.64 21.23
N VAL A 121 -8.38 -13.95 21.47
CA VAL A 121 -7.91 -15.27 21.87
C VAL A 121 -7.52 -15.21 23.34
N GLN A 122 -8.23 -15.95 24.17
CA GLN A 122 -7.95 -16.04 25.61
C GLN A 122 -7.74 -17.51 25.98
N LEU A 123 -6.48 -17.88 26.19
CA LEU A 123 -6.10 -19.26 26.56
C LEU A 123 -6.05 -19.44 28.09
N SER A 124 -5.82 -18.36 28.84
CA SER A 124 -5.84 -18.34 30.29
C SER A 124 -6.17 -16.92 30.82
N SER A 125 -6.17 -16.72 32.14
CA SER A 125 -6.31 -15.39 32.74
C SER A 125 -5.14 -14.45 32.42
N SER A 126 -3.95 -14.99 32.13
CA SER A 126 -2.74 -14.22 31.83
C SER A 126 -2.38 -14.21 30.34
N GLN A 127 -2.96 -15.10 29.54
CA GLN A 127 -2.72 -15.21 28.09
C GLN A 127 -3.93 -14.69 27.32
N LEU A 128 -3.79 -13.46 26.82
CA LEU A 128 -4.79 -12.75 26.06
C LEU A 128 -4.14 -12.12 24.82
N ALA A 129 -4.70 -12.40 23.64
CA ALA A 129 -4.26 -11.81 22.39
C ALA A 129 -5.45 -11.25 21.62
N VAL A 130 -5.22 -10.15 20.91
CA VAL A 130 -6.15 -9.63 19.91
C VAL A 130 -5.55 -9.91 18.54
N VAL A 131 -6.25 -10.71 17.76
CA VAL A 131 -5.87 -11.05 16.39
C VAL A 131 -6.72 -10.22 15.45
N THR A 132 -6.10 -9.56 14.48
CA THR A 132 -6.81 -8.81 13.44
C THR A 132 -6.37 -9.21 12.04
N LEU A 133 -7.30 -9.10 11.10
CA LEU A 133 -7.05 -9.35 9.70
C LEU A 133 -7.81 -8.31 8.86
N ALA A 134 -7.13 -7.71 7.89
CA ALA A 134 -7.73 -6.82 6.92
C ALA A 134 -7.23 -7.11 5.51
N ALA A 135 -8.09 -6.96 4.50
CA ALA A 135 -7.72 -6.96 3.09
C ALA A 135 -7.68 -5.51 2.58
N ILE A 136 -6.61 -5.13 1.90
CA ILE A 136 -6.30 -3.71 1.63
C ILE A 136 -5.80 -3.55 0.18
N PRO A 137 -6.51 -2.80 -0.68
CA PRO A 137 -7.91 -2.40 -0.48
C PRO A 137 -8.83 -3.63 -0.34
N ASN A 138 -9.96 -3.49 0.35
CA ASN A 138 -10.95 -4.56 0.49
C ASN A 138 -11.88 -4.68 -0.72
N ARG A 139 -11.77 -3.77 -1.69
CA ARG A 139 -12.49 -3.77 -2.97
C ARG A 139 -11.58 -3.23 -4.06
N PHE A 140 -11.34 -3.99 -5.13
CA PHE A 140 -10.45 -3.57 -6.22
C PHE A 140 -10.72 -4.27 -7.54
N ALA A 141 -10.22 -3.68 -8.63
CA ALA A 141 -10.20 -4.29 -9.96
C ALA A 141 -8.76 -4.51 -10.42
N TRP A 142 -8.49 -5.64 -11.07
CA TRP A 142 -7.18 -5.90 -11.69
C TRP A 142 -6.94 -5.06 -12.95
N ARG A 143 -8.03 -4.72 -13.65
CA ARG A 143 -8.02 -3.93 -14.88
C ARG A 143 -8.97 -2.74 -14.74
N ALA A 144 -8.68 -1.66 -15.46
CA ALA A 144 -9.55 -0.51 -15.60
C ALA A 144 -10.48 -0.67 -16.82
N ASP A 145 -11.37 0.31 -17.04
CA ASP A 145 -12.40 0.28 -18.10
C ASP A 145 -11.80 0.17 -19.51
N ASP A 146 -10.59 0.71 -19.67
CA ASP A 146 -9.79 0.64 -20.89
C ASP A 146 -9.05 -0.69 -21.08
N GLY A 147 -9.27 -1.65 -20.17
CA GLY A 147 -8.61 -2.96 -20.15
C GLY A 147 -7.17 -2.94 -19.63
N GLN A 148 -6.61 -1.77 -19.29
CA GLN A 148 -5.24 -1.66 -18.80
C GLN A 148 -5.13 -2.14 -17.34
N PRO A 149 -3.98 -2.70 -16.92
CA PRO A 149 -3.76 -3.04 -15.52
C PRO A 149 -3.89 -1.83 -14.59
N THR A 150 -4.67 -1.95 -13.51
CA THR A 150 -4.83 -0.85 -12.54
C THR A 150 -3.55 -0.60 -11.73
N GLY A 151 -2.64 -1.57 -11.70
CA GLY A 151 -1.44 -1.55 -10.86
C GLY A 151 -1.73 -1.76 -9.38
N VAL A 152 -2.96 -2.14 -9.01
CA VAL A 152 -3.33 -2.46 -7.63
C VAL A 152 -2.44 -3.59 -7.08
N GLN A 153 -2.00 -3.43 -5.85
CA GLN A 153 -1.20 -4.39 -5.10
C GLN A 153 -1.94 -4.72 -3.80
N PRO A 154 -3.03 -5.50 -3.89
CA PRO A 154 -3.83 -5.83 -2.73
C PRO A 154 -3.04 -6.73 -1.78
N LEU A 155 -3.24 -6.55 -0.49
CA LEU A 155 -2.57 -7.33 0.53
C LEU A 155 -3.47 -7.62 1.71
N LEU A 156 -3.12 -8.66 2.48
CA LEU A 156 -3.67 -8.93 3.79
C LEU A 156 -2.72 -8.36 4.85
N MET A 157 -3.26 -7.64 5.82
CA MET A 157 -2.56 -7.25 7.04
C MET A 157 -3.05 -8.12 8.19
N TYR A 158 -2.22 -9.08 8.60
CA TYR A 158 -2.49 -9.96 9.74
C TYR A 158 -1.70 -9.48 10.95
N THR A 159 -2.36 -9.36 12.10
CA THR A 159 -1.71 -8.94 13.34
C THR A 159 -2.09 -9.83 14.51
N VAL A 160 -1.13 -10.13 15.38
CA VAL A 160 -1.35 -10.69 16.71
C VAL A 160 -0.77 -9.71 17.71
N TYR A 161 -1.62 -9.10 18.53
CA TYR A 161 -1.22 -8.17 19.56
C TYR A 161 -1.42 -8.80 20.95
N ASN A 162 -0.34 -8.87 21.73
CA ASN A 162 -0.37 -9.47 23.06
C ASN A 162 -0.90 -8.46 24.11
N HIS A 163 -2.13 -8.68 24.54
CA HIS A 163 -2.81 -7.93 25.60
C HIS A 163 -2.71 -8.61 26.98
N GLY A 164 -2.07 -9.78 27.06
CA GLY A 164 -1.93 -10.57 28.27
C GLY A 164 -0.92 -9.98 29.25
N GLN A 165 -0.59 -10.76 30.27
CA GLN A 165 0.43 -10.44 31.27
C GLN A 165 1.70 -11.28 31.10
N THR A 166 1.69 -12.23 30.18
CA THR A 166 2.83 -13.10 29.83
C THR A 166 3.18 -12.99 28.36
N GLN A 167 4.41 -13.33 27.97
CA GLN A 167 4.74 -13.47 26.55
C GLN A 167 3.92 -14.61 25.91
N LEU A 168 3.60 -14.47 24.63
CA LEU A 168 3.08 -15.55 23.81
C LEU A 168 4.26 -16.23 23.13
N ASP A 169 4.33 -17.55 23.23
CA ASP A 169 5.44 -18.35 22.73
C ASP A 169 4.88 -19.50 21.90
N PHE A 170 5.13 -19.44 20.60
CA PHE A 170 4.62 -20.41 19.63
C PHE A 170 5.77 -21.26 19.15
N MET A 171 5.60 -22.58 19.31
CA MET A 171 6.46 -23.57 18.69
C MET A 171 5.72 -24.18 17.51
N LEU A 172 6.23 -23.93 16.31
CA LEU A 172 5.55 -24.27 15.07
C LEU A 172 6.09 -25.58 14.50
N PRO A 173 5.23 -26.37 13.84
CA PRO A 173 5.62 -27.67 13.30
C PRO A 173 6.52 -27.56 12.07
N THR A 174 6.58 -26.39 11.42
CA THR A 174 7.39 -26.12 10.24
C THR A 174 8.05 -24.74 10.35
N ASN A 175 8.91 -24.41 9.39
CA ASN A 175 9.47 -23.05 9.25
C ASN A 175 8.42 -22.00 8.85
N ASP A 176 7.22 -22.43 8.50
CA ASP A 176 6.12 -21.57 8.12
C ASP A 176 5.34 -21.10 9.33
N VAL A 177 5.16 -19.79 9.38
CA VAL A 177 4.57 -19.08 10.50
C VAL A 177 3.13 -18.72 10.25
N VAL A 178 2.83 -18.20 9.05
CA VAL A 178 1.49 -17.76 8.69
C VAL A 178 0.96 -18.62 7.56
N CYS A 179 -0.22 -19.18 7.76
CA CYS A 179 -0.92 -19.99 6.77
C CYS A 179 -2.13 -19.20 6.28
N VAL A 180 -2.29 -19.15 4.96
CA VAL A 180 -3.26 -18.29 4.30
C VAL A 180 -4.05 -19.12 3.30
N ARG A 181 -5.36 -18.92 3.29
CA ARG A 181 -6.27 -19.46 2.29
C ARG A 181 -7.16 -18.33 1.76
N VAL A 182 -7.29 -18.24 0.45
CA VAL A 182 -8.21 -17.33 -0.24
C VAL A 182 -9.14 -18.17 -1.07
N GLN A 183 -10.45 -17.97 -0.89
CA GLN A 183 -11.47 -18.72 -1.62
C GLN A 183 -12.64 -17.80 -1.96
N ARG A 184 -13.34 -18.10 -3.05
CA ARG A 184 -14.59 -17.38 -3.34
C ARG A 184 -15.62 -17.72 -2.29
N GLU A 185 -16.42 -16.72 -1.92
CA GLU A 185 -17.47 -16.88 -0.92
C GLU A 185 -18.50 -17.94 -1.34
N LYS A 186 -18.85 -18.00 -2.63
CA LYS A 186 -19.80 -18.98 -3.19
C LYS A 186 -19.32 -20.43 -3.18
N ASP A 187 -18.01 -20.65 -3.12
CA ASP A 187 -17.41 -21.98 -3.15
C ASP A 187 -17.20 -22.53 -1.71
N ARG A 188 -17.59 -21.75 -0.69
CA ARG A 188 -17.47 -22.10 0.72
C ARG A 188 -18.47 -23.21 1.08
N GLY A 189 -17.99 -24.29 1.68
CA GLY A 189 -18.84 -25.37 2.23
C GLY A 189 -19.22 -26.46 1.23
N GLY A 190 -18.76 -26.40 -0.02
CA GLY A 190 -18.80 -27.56 -0.93
C GLY A 190 -17.78 -28.60 -0.47
N GLY A 191 -18.23 -29.65 0.23
CA GLY A 191 -17.44 -30.65 0.96
C GLY A 191 -16.47 -31.55 0.16
N GLY A 192 -15.86 -31.03 -0.90
CA GLY A 192 -14.64 -31.59 -1.50
C GLY A 192 -13.48 -30.62 -1.33
N ASP A 193 -12.29 -31.01 -1.78
CA ASP A 193 -11.10 -30.16 -1.89
C ASP A 193 -11.33 -29.05 -2.95
N THR A 194 -12.27 -28.16 -2.66
CA THR A 194 -12.77 -27.13 -3.56
C THR A 194 -11.81 -25.95 -3.53
N GLY A 195 -10.81 -26.07 -4.41
CA GLY A 195 -9.96 -25.03 -5.00
C GLY A 195 -10.04 -23.63 -4.39
N GLY A 196 -9.34 -23.44 -3.28
CA GLY A 196 -8.93 -22.13 -2.79
C GLY A 196 -7.43 -21.96 -3.04
N TRP A 197 -6.99 -20.74 -3.32
CA TRP A 197 -5.57 -20.44 -3.33
C TRP A 197 -5.05 -20.52 -1.89
N HIS A 198 -3.88 -21.11 -1.69
CA HIS A 198 -3.26 -21.19 -0.38
C HIS A 198 -1.76 -20.89 -0.46
N THR A 199 -1.24 -20.31 0.60
CA THR A 199 0.20 -20.10 0.76
C THR A 199 0.58 -20.16 2.23
N SER A 200 1.87 -20.32 2.47
CA SER A 200 2.47 -20.24 3.78
C SER A 200 3.66 -19.30 3.73
N LEU A 201 3.87 -18.54 4.81
CA LEU A 201 4.96 -17.58 4.91
C LEU A 201 5.90 -17.98 6.03
N PRO A 202 7.23 -18.01 5.79
CA PRO A 202 8.20 -18.35 6.81
C PRO A 202 8.29 -17.29 7.91
N ALA A 203 9.07 -17.51 8.96
CA ALA A 203 9.40 -16.47 9.94
C ALA A 203 10.15 -15.28 9.31
N SER A 204 10.04 -14.08 9.90
CA SER A 204 10.68 -12.86 9.38
C SER A 204 12.17 -12.80 9.73
N THR A 205 12.58 -13.53 10.75
CA THR A 205 13.92 -13.49 11.35
C THR A 205 14.50 -14.90 11.45
N GLY A 206 15.82 -15.00 11.66
CA GLY A 206 16.59 -16.24 11.50
C GLY A 206 16.23 -17.41 12.42
N ASN A 207 15.40 -17.21 13.46
CA ASN A 207 14.94 -18.30 14.32
C ASN A 207 13.56 -18.75 13.85
N ARG A 208 13.53 -19.78 13.00
CA ARG A 208 12.43 -20.02 12.03
C ARG A 208 11.27 -20.89 12.54
N GLU A 209 11.45 -21.55 13.68
CA GLU A 209 10.46 -22.47 14.26
C GLU A 209 9.76 -21.91 15.51
N ARG A 210 10.21 -20.74 16.01
CA ARG A 210 9.72 -20.11 17.24
C ARG A 210 9.32 -18.67 17.03
N ILE A 211 8.12 -18.32 17.47
CA ILE A 211 7.66 -16.93 17.52
C ILE A 211 7.43 -16.55 18.97
N VAL A 212 8.07 -15.46 19.40
CA VAL A 212 7.85 -14.90 20.72
C VAL A 212 7.26 -13.50 20.57
N ILE A 213 6.03 -13.32 21.05
CA ILE A 213 5.36 -12.03 21.14
C ILE A 213 5.40 -11.57 22.59
N ARG A 214 6.29 -10.61 22.89
CA ARG A 214 6.46 -10.06 24.24
C ARG A 214 5.18 -9.38 24.74
N LEU A 215 5.15 -9.10 26.05
CA LEU A 215 4.10 -8.28 26.66
C LEU A 215 3.95 -6.94 25.92
N GLY A 216 2.72 -6.58 25.51
CA GLY A 216 2.47 -5.38 24.70
C GLY A 216 3.14 -5.41 23.32
N GLY A 217 3.65 -6.57 22.92
CA GLY A 217 4.29 -6.80 21.65
C GLY A 217 3.28 -7.04 20.53
N LEU A 218 3.69 -6.74 19.31
CA LEU A 218 2.91 -6.88 18.10
C LEU A 218 3.67 -7.76 17.11
N PHE A 219 3.03 -8.83 16.67
CA PHE A 219 3.41 -9.54 15.45
C PHE A 219 2.54 -9.01 14.31
N ARG A 220 3.16 -8.55 13.22
CA ARG A 220 2.44 -8.05 12.03
C ARG A 220 3.04 -8.67 10.77
N ARG A 221 2.18 -9.11 9.86
CA ARG A 221 2.56 -9.59 8.54
C ARG A 221 1.73 -8.94 7.45
N PHE A 222 2.42 -8.53 6.39
CA PHE A 222 1.82 -8.11 5.12
C PHE A 222 1.96 -9.26 4.13
N ILE A 223 0.84 -9.68 3.57
CA ILE A 223 0.76 -10.84 2.68
C ILE A 223 0.16 -10.36 1.36
N PRO A 224 0.94 -10.28 0.27
CA PRO A 224 0.39 -9.93 -1.04
C PRO A 224 -0.72 -10.89 -1.45
N ILE A 225 -1.80 -10.37 -2.03
CA ILE A 225 -2.82 -11.17 -2.71
C ILE A 225 -2.45 -11.15 -4.20
N PRO A 226 -1.86 -12.21 -4.76
CA PRO A 226 -1.50 -12.24 -6.17
C PRO A 226 -2.74 -12.43 -7.07
N PRO A 227 -2.66 -12.11 -8.38
CA PRO A 227 -3.79 -12.24 -9.30
C PRO A 227 -4.41 -13.64 -9.36
N ASP A 228 -3.61 -14.69 -9.25
CA ASP A 228 -4.06 -16.09 -9.24
C ASP A 228 -4.84 -16.47 -7.97
N ALA A 229 -4.66 -15.73 -6.86
CA ALA A 229 -5.44 -15.94 -5.64
C ALA A 229 -6.89 -15.48 -5.76
N ALA A 230 -7.16 -14.47 -6.59
CA ALA A 230 -8.49 -13.92 -6.82
C ALA A 230 -8.69 -13.49 -8.29
N PRO A 231 -8.71 -14.44 -9.24
CA PRO A 231 -8.50 -14.13 -10.66
C PRO A 231 -9.73 -13.57 -11.38
N LEU A 232 -10.95 -13.84 -10.89
CA LEU A 232 -12.17 -13.29 -11.50
C LEU A 232 -12.93 -12.41 -10.51
N ALA A 233 -13.76 -11.53 -11.05
CA ALA A 233 -14.67 -10.73 -10.23
C ALA A 233 -15.57 -11.61 -9.34
N GLY A 234 -15.93 -11.06 -8.18
CA GLY A 234 -16.74 -11.70 -7.15
C GLY A 234 -16.23 -11.43 -5.74
N ARG A 235 -16.98 -11.95 -4.76
CA ARG A 235 -16.62 -11.89 -3.34
C ARG A 235 -15.73 -13.07 -2.96
N TYR A 236 -14.73 -12.76 -2.15
CA TYR A 236 -13.75 -13.70 -1.62
C TYR A 236 -13.68 -13.56 -0.11
N VAL A 237 -13.21 -14.64 0.53
CA VAL A 237 -12.85 -14.65 1.93
C VAL A 237 -11.39 -15.07 2.02
N ALA A 238 -10.59 -14.23 2.67
CA ALA A 238 -9.25 -14.58 3.12
C ALA A 238 -9.34 -15.13 4.55
N ASN A 239 -8.76 -16.30 4.77
CA ASN A 239 -8.57 -16.94 6.06
C ASN A 239 -7.08 -16.95 6.36
N VAL A 240 -6.69 -16.45 7.52
CA VAL A 240 -5.29 -16.40 7.96
C VAL A 240 -5.18 -16.91 9.37
N THR A 241 -4.17 -17.73 9.63
CA THR A 241 -3.86 -18.26 10.95
C THR A 241 -2.35 -18.37 11.16
N LEU A 242 -1.93 -18.52 12.42
CA LEU A 242 -0.62 -19.08 12.72
C LEU A 242 -0.64 -20.57 12.34
N CYS A 243 0.32 -21.02 11.54
CA CYS A 243 0.32 -22.39 11.01
C CYS A 243 0.26 -23.42 12.15
N GLY A 244 -0.74 -24.30 12.14
CA GLY A 244 -0.95 -25.31 13.18
C GLY A 244 -1.58 -24.82 14.48
N VAL A 245 -1.98 -23.54 14.59
CA VAL A 245 -2.60 -22.98 15.80
C VAL A 245 -3.97 -22.37 15.47
N ALA A 246 -5.00 -23.20 15.44
CA ALA A 246 -6.34 -22.83 14.98
C ALA A 246 -6.99 -21.67 15.76
N ASP A 247 -6.68 -21.51 17.05
CA ASP A 247 -7.25 -20.44 17.88
C ASP A 247 -6.91 -19.03 17.37
N TYR A 248 -5.82 -18.88 16.60
CA TYR A 248 -5.36 -17.60 16.06
C TYR A 248 -5.88 -17.33 14.64
N GLN A 249 -6.86 -18.11 14.20
CA GLN A 249 -7.50 -17.94 12.90
C GLN A 249 -8.43 -16.73 12.89
N VAL A 250 -8.33 -15.92 11.83
CA VAL A 250 -9.27 -14.84 11.52
C VAL A 250 -9.59 -14.87 10.04
N GLU A 251 -10.81 -14.49 9.70
CA GLU A 251 -11.26 -14.36 8.31
C GLU A 251 -11.67 -12.92 8.01
N THR A 252 -11.42 -12.47 6.78
CA THR A 252 -11.92 -11.19 6.29
C THR A 252 -12.46 -11.33 4.87
N PRO A 253 -13.61 -10.72 4.54
CA PRO A 253 -14.08 -10.65 3.17
C PRO A 253 -13.32 -9.57 2.38
N PHE A 254 -13.27 -9.75 1.06
CA PHE A 254 -12.90 -8.71 0.10
C PHE A 254 -13.58 -8.97 -1.26
N GLU A 255 -13.57 -7.97 -2.14
CA GLU A 255 -14.26 -8.02 -3.43
C GLU A 255 -13.32 -7.69 -4.58
N VAL A 256 -13.27 -8.57 -5.58
CA VAL A 256 -12.70 -8.25 -6.89
C VAL A 256 -13.84 -7.80 -7.78
N VAL A 257 -13.73 -6.62 -8.36
CA VAL A 257 -14.79 -6.00 -9.15
C VAL A 257 -14.41 -6.01 -10.61
N THR A 258 -15.44 -6.01 -11.47
CA THR A 258 -15.23 -5.60 -12.86
C THR A 258 -14.91 -4.11 -12.88
N PRO A 259 -14.16 -3.64 -13.90
CA PRO A 259 -14.14 -2.22 -14.22
C PRO A 259 -15.57 -1.66 -14.28
#